data_AF-R6P4E5-F1
#
_entry.id   AF-R6P4E5-F1
#
_cell.length_a   1.000
_cell.length_b   1.000
_cell.length_c   1.000
_cell.angle_alpha   90.00
_cell.angle_beta   90.00
_cell.angle_gamma   90.00
#
_symmetry.space_group_name_H-M   'P 1'
#
loop_
_entity.id
_entity.type
_entity.pdbx_description
1 polymer ?
#
loop_
_entity_poly.entity_id
_entity_poly.type
_entity_poly.pdbx_seq_one_letter_code
_entity_poly.pdbx_strand_id
1 'polypeptide(L)'
;MRPCLRSCPVDAITMDENKQASIKYERCIGCGACTMDCPFGAISDTSSIVEVIEQLKGKKQVYAMFAPAIEGQFGTATVGMLKAALKKLGFDDSFEVALGADAVAQHEAHELKEAIQTGRKMTTSCCPAFFTMIKKHFPKLIPNISSTVSPMTATARYVKYLHPHALTVFIGPCIAKKQEIQHVKDSADYVLTFEELAAMFKAQNVDPMEMADDVQDGSVYGKGFAQSGGVSGAVMEVLDEEGFEMPVTCRKCMGAKECKKALIAMNAGKMPENIIEGMACPGGCLDGPAAVDTLQKVVKNRSKLLPKADKRTITENVLEHGFDKIKMDDL
;
A
#
# COMPACT_ATOMS: atom_id res chain seq x y z
N MET A 1 -1.46 -22.28 22.72
CA MET A 1 -1.53 -22.11 21.25
C MET A 1 -0.50 -21.08 20.84
N ARG A 2 0.37 -21.37 19.86
CA ARG A 2 1.41 -20.40 19.43
C ARG A 2 0.76 -19.14 18.84
N PRO A 3 1.27 -17.92 19.13
CA PRO A 3 0.68 -16.68 18.63
C PRO A 3 0.52 -16.65 17.09
N CYS A 4 1.54 -17.09 16.35
CA CYS A 4 1.51 -17.13 14.89
C CYS A 4 0.37 -18.00 14.32
N LEU A 5 0.05 -19.14 14.94
CA LEU A 5 -1.11 -19.97 14.55
C LEU A 5 -2.43 -19.22 14.78
N ARG A 6 -2.58 -18.56 15.93
CA ARG A 6 -3.79 -17.81 16.29
C ARG A 6 -4.00 -16.57 15.40
N SER A 7 -2.92 -15.91 15.02
CA SER A 7 -2.92 -14.67 14.23
C SER A 7 -3.32 -14.89 12.77
N CYS A 8 -3.07 -16.09 12.22
CA CYS A 8 -3.21 -16.34 10.80
C CYS A 8 -4.69 -16.35 10.37
N PRO A 9 -5.14 -15.46 9.46
CA PRO A 9 -6.56 -15.35 9.09
C PRO A 9 -7.06 -16.47 8.17
N VAL A 10 -6.14 -17.24 7.60
CA VAL A 10 -6.39 -18.27 6.58
C VAL A 10 -5.84 -19.65 6.99
N ASP A 11 -5.45 -19.80 8.25
CA ASP A 11 -4.95 -21.07 8.81
C ASP A 11 -3.79 -21.65 8.00
N ALA A 12 -2.86 -20.78 7.57
CA ALA A 12 -1.70 -21.15 6.77
C ALA A 12 -0.48 -21.57 7.61
N ILE A 13 -0.49 -21.34 8.93
CA ILE A 13 0.61 -21.77 9.80
C ILE A 13 0.26 -23.14 10.39
N THR A 14 1.14 -24.11 10.20
CA THR A 14 1.05 -25.46 10.79
C THR A 14 2.29 -25.81 11.60
N MET A 15 2.32 -27.02 12.16
CA MET A 15 3.46 -27.58 12.88
C MET A 15 4.07 -28.69 12.05
N ASP A 16 5.38 -28.68 11.86
CA ASP A 16 6.10 -29.78 11.21
C ASP A 16 6.42 -30.93 12.19
N GLU A 17 7.12 -31.96 11.70
CA GLU A 17 7.52 -33.14 12.46
C GLU A 17 8.41 -32.81 13.67
N ASN A 18 9.18 -31.72 13.58
CA ASN A 18 10.06 -31.23 14.64
C ASN A 18 9.33 -30.27 15.61
N LYS A 19 8.01 -30.13 15.48
CA LYS A 19 7.21 -29.15 16.22
C LYS A 19 7.71 -27.72 16.00
N GLN A 20 8.19 -27.38 14.81
CA GLN A 20 8.48 -26.02 14.38
C GLN A 20 7.30 -25.45 13.58
N ALA A 21 7.17 -24.13 13.60
CA ALA A 21 6.13 -23.46 12.83
C ALA A 21 6.50 -23.50 11.34
N SER A 22 5.59 -23.96 10.49
CA SER A 22 5.78 -24.07 9.05
C SER A 22 4.64 -23.37 8.30
N ILE A 23 4.98 -22.67 7.22
CA ILE A 23 4.03 -21.88 6.42
C ILE A 23 3.59 -22.71 5.20
N LYS A 24 2.28 -22.93 5.09
CA LYS A 24 1.63 -23.44 3.87
C LYS A 24 1.47 -22.32 2.86
N TYR A 25 2.46 -22.15 1.99
CA TYR A 25 2.52 -21.06 1.01
C TYR A 25 1.33 -21.06 0.03
N GLU A 26 0.75 -22.21 -0.26
CA GLU A 26 -0.44 -22.38 -1.08
C GLU A 26 -1.69 -21.74 -0.45
N ARG A 27 -1.73 -21.59 0.87
CA ARG A 27 -2.81 -20.89 1.60
C ARG A 27 -2.43 -19.47 2.02
N CYS A 28 -1.14 -19.22 2.27
CA CYS A 28 -0.65 -17.96 2.80
C CYS A 28 -1.00 -16.79 1.86
N ILE A 29 -1.40 -15.66 2.47
CA ILE A 29 -1.72 -14.40 1.77
C ILE A 29 -0.64 -13.33 1.96
N GLY A 30 0.50 -13.66 2.57
CA GLY A 30 1.62 -12.72 2.73
C GLY A 30 1.41 -11.57 3.72
N CYS A 31 0.32 -11.56 4.50
CA CYS A 31 -0.07 -10.40 5.31
C CYS A 31 0.86 -10.03 6.48
N GLY A 32 1.80 -10.90 6.87
CA GLY A 32 2.74 -10.64 7.96
C GLY A 32 2.16 -10.68 9.38
N ALA A 33 0.87 -11.02 9.58
CA ALA A 33 0.26 -11.11 10.91
C ALA A 33 1.02 -12.07 11.86
N CYS A 34 1.57 -13.16 11.32
CA CYS A 34 2.38 -14.10 12.08
C CYS A 34 3.75 -13.56 12.49
N THR A 35 4.32 -12.62 11.73
CA THR A 35 5.56 -11.91 12.05
C THR A 35 5.32 -10.98 13.23
N MET A 36 4.26 -10.16 13.15
CA MET A 36 3.89 -9.21 14.21
C MET A 36 3.61 -9.88 15.55
N ASP A 37 2.88 -11.00 15.54
CA ASP A 37 2.52 -11.71 16.77
C ASP A 37 3.67 -12.57 17.32
N CYS A 38 4.81 -12.69 16.61
CA CYS A 38 5.92 -13.54 17.04
C CYS A 38 6.79 -12.83 18.11
N PRO A 39 6.77 -13.27 19.38
CA PRO A 39 7.55 -12.60 20.43
C PRO A 39 9.06 -12.88 20.33
N PHE A 40 9.48 -13.74 19.40
CA PHE A 40 10.87 -14.21 19.28
C PHE A 40 11.57 -13.73 18.01
N GLY A 41 10.86 -13.06 17.09
CA GLY A 41 11.40 -12.75 15.76
C GLY A 41 11.75 -14.00 14.93
N ALA A 42 11.12 -15.14 15.21
CA ALA A 42 11.42 -16.42 14.54
C ALA A 42 10.81 -16.51 13.12
N ILE A 43 9.86 -15.62 12.79
CA ILE A 43 9.31 -15.46 11.45
C ILE A 43 9.65 -14.04 11.03
N SER A 44 10.32 -13.89 9.90
CA SER A 44 10.73 -12.60 9.34
C SER A 44 10.49 -12.59 7.84
N ASP A 45 10.41 -11.40 7.27
CA ASP A 45 10.42 -11.20 5.83
C ASP A 45 11.83 -11.26 5.25
N THR A 46 11.92 -11.41 3.93
CA THR A 46 13.18 -11.36 3.21
C THR A 46 13.61 -9.92 3.06
N SER A 47 14.78 -9.56 3.59
CA SER A 47 15.30 -8.20 3.46
C SER A 47 15.81 -7.90 2.05
N SER A 48 15.75 -6.63 1.65
CA SER A 48 16.40 -6.13 0.43
C SER A 48 17.39 -4.98 0.72
N ILE A 49 17.79 -4.80 1.99
CA ILE A 49 18.70 -3.72 2.39
C ILE A 49 20.03 -3.81 1.64
N VAL A 50 20.63 -5.00 1.57
CA VAL A 50 21.97 -5.17 1.00
C VAL A 50 21.95 -4.84 -0.49
N GLU A 51 20.98 -5.41 -1.22
CA GLU A 51 20.80 -5.18 -2.65
C GLU A 51 20.55 -3.70 -2.95
N VAL A 52 19.71 -3.02 -2.16
CA VAL A 52 19.46 -1.58 -2.34
C VAL A 52 20.71 -0.77 -2.06
N ILE A 53 21.46 -1.06 -0.98
CA ILE A 53 22.73 -0.37 -0.69
C ILE A 53 23.74 -0.56 -1.83
N GLU A 54 23.81 -1.74 -2.43
CA GLU A 54 24.65 -1.99 -3.60
C GLU A 54 24.22 -1.15 -4.81
N GLN A 55 22.92 -1.00 -5.06
CA GLN A 55 22.42 -0.12 -6.12
C GLN A 55 22.74 1.36 -5.84
N LEU A 56 22.56 1.82 -4.60
CA LEU A 56 22.85 3.21 -4.18
C LEU A 56 24.34 3.56 -4.29
N LYS A 57 25.24 2.60 -4.08
CA LYS A 57 26.69 2.76 -4.30
C LYS A 57 27.08 2.64 -5.78
N GLY A 58 26.16 2.18 -6.62
CA GLY A 58 26.38 1.95 -8.04
C GLY A 58 26.33 3.23 -8.87
N LYS A 59 26.13 3.05 -10.18
CA LYS A 59 26.01 4.15 -11.15
C LYS A 59 24.58 4.34 -11.69
N LYS A 60 23.65 3.47 -11.30
CA LYS A 60 22.26 3.57 -11.74
C LYS A 60 21.57 4.67 -10.95
N GLN A 61 20.61 5.34 -11.59
CA GLN A 61 19.74 6.27 -10.88
C GLN A 61 18.72 5.46 -10.05
N VAL A 62 18.69 5.71 -8.75
CA VAL A 62 17.86 5.00 -7.78
C VAL A 62 16.88 5.97 -7.14
N TYR A 63 15.59 5.74 -7.37
CA TYR A 63 14.50 6.57 -6.89
C TYR A 63 13.71 5.85 -5.80
N ALA A 64 13.52 6.51 -4.67
CA ALA A 64 12.67 6.00 -3.59
C ALA A 64 11.20 6.36 -3.85
N MET A 65 10.29 5.44 -3.54
CA MET A 65 8.85 5.66 -3.61
C MET A 65 8.24 5.26 -2.27
N PHE A 66 7.89 6.22 -1.42
CA PHE A 66 7.45 5.89 -0.06
C PHE A 66 5.92 5.87 0.08
N ALA A 67 5.42 4.86 0.79
CA ALA A 67 4.00 4.66 1.02
C ALA A 67 3.38 5.83 1.80
N PRO A 68 2.10 6.17 1.56
CA PRO A 68 1.40 7.25 2.27
C PRO A 68 1.41 7.10 3.80
N ALA A 69 1.55 5.88 4.29
CA ALA A 69 1.63 5.55 5.71
C ALA A 69 2.90 6.05 6.40
N ILE A 70 3.91 6.53 5.67
CA ILE A 70 5.17 7.00 6.25
C ILE A 70 4.96 8.24 7.12
N GLU A 71 4.04 9.12 6.72
CA GLU A 71 3.69 10.30 7.50
C GLU A 71 3.08 9.84 8.82
N GLY A 72 3.76 10.18 9.91
CA GLY A 72 3.43 9.77 11.27
C GLY A 72 4.29 8.65 11.85
N GLN A 73 5.05 7.92 11.03
CA GLN A 73 5.93 6.83 11.48
C GLN A 73 7.25 7.35 12.05
N PHE A 74 7.77 8.44 11.48
CA PHE A 74 9.01 9.09 11.90
C PHE A 74 8.70 10.42 12.61
N GLY A 75 7.83 10.36 13.63
CA GLY A 75 7.35 11.54 14.33
C GLY A 75 6.47 12.43 13.43
N THR A 76 6.74 13.73 13.41
CA THR A 76 6.05 14.71 12.54
C THR A 76 6.92 15.17 11.38
N ALA A 77 7.79 14.30 10.86
CA ALA A 77 8.51 14.56 9.62
C ALA A 77 7.50 14.83 8.48
N THR A 78 7.66 15.95 7.78
CA THR A 78 6.88 16.25 6.58
C THR A 78 7.42 15.49 5.38
N VAL A 79 6.68 15.48 4.27
CA VAL A 79 7.13 14.91 3.00
C VAL A 79 8.50 15.46 2.60
N GLY A 80 8.69 16.78 2.64
CA GLY A 80 9.96 17.40 2.28
C GLY A 80 11.14 16.97 3.15
N MET A 81 10.91 16.83 4.46
CA MET A 81 11.94 16.31 5.38
C MET A 81 12.31 14.86 5.04
N LEU A 82 11.30 14.03 4.73
CA LEU A 82 11.52 12.64 4.31
C LEU A 82 12.27 12.55 2.97
N LYS A 83 11.92 13.38 1.98
CA LYS A 83 12.65 13.44 0.70
C LYS A 83 14.11 13.85 0.91
N ALA A 84 14.36 14.87 1.74
CA ALA A 84 15.72 15.31 2.06
C ALA A 84 16.52 14.23 2.79
N ALA A 85 15.89 13.50 3.72
CA ALA A 85 16.50 12.38 4.43
C ALA A 85 16.85 11.21 3.49
N LEU A 86 15.96 10.86 2.55
CA LEU A 86 16.22 9.85 1.53
C LEU A 86 17.37 10.26 0.60
N LYS A 87 17.45 11.53 0.23
CA LYS A 87 18.58 12.05 -0.54
C LYS A 87 19.91 11.93 0.21
N LYS A 88 19.92 12.19 1.52
CA LYS A 88 21.10 11.96 2.39
C LYS A 88 21.50 10.49 2.50
N LEU A 89 20.55 9.56 2.38
CA LEU A 89 20.83 8.12 2.30
C LEU A 89 21.46 7.69 0.96
N GLY A 90 21.42 8.55 -0.06
CA GLY A 90 22.03 8.31 -1.37
C GLY A 90 21.04 8.05 -2.50
N PHE A 91 19.73 8.18 -2.28
CA PHE A 91 18.75 8.14 -3.38
C PHE A 91 18.90 9.40 -4.25
N ASP A 92 18.74 9.27 -5.57
CA ASP A 92 18.82 10.40 -6.50
C ASP A 92 17.65 11.38 -6.29
N ASP A 93 16.45 10.83 -6.15
CA ASP A 93 15.24 11.55 -5.76
C ASP A 93 14.20 10.59 -5.15
N SER A 94 13.05 11.14 -4.76
CA SER A 94 11.95 10.39 -4.16
C SER A 94 10.57 10.94 -4.49
N PHE A 95 9.61 10.03 -4.54
CA PHE A 95 8.21 10.31 -4.87
C PHE A 95 7.29 9.76 -3.78
N GLU A 96 6.24 10.50 -3.45
CA GLU A 96 5.14 9.96 -2.66
C GLU A 96 4.36 8.95 -3.50
N VAL A 97 4.13 7.76 -2.94
CA VAL A 97 3.18 6.81 -3.54
C VAL A 97 1.73 7.31 -3.43
N ALA A 98 1.49 8.38 -2.65
CA ALA A 98 0.22 9.10 -2.63
C ALA A 98 -0.15 9.67 -4.01
N LEU A 99 0.84 10.05 -4.83
CA LEU A 99 0.61 10.49 -6.21
C LEU A 99 0.04 9.35 -7.06
N GLY A 100 0.64 8.16 -7.00
CA GLY A 100 0.08 6.98 -7.66
C GLY A 100 -1.27 6.55 -7.07
N ALA A 101 -1.55 6.88 -5.80
CA ALA A 101 -2.83 6.60 -5.18
C ALA A 101 -3.96 7.47 -5.74
N ASP A 102 -3.67 8.74 -6.08
CA ASP A 102 -4.62 9.60 -6.79
C ASP A 102 -5.00 9.00 -8.15
N ALA A 103 -4.01 8.57 -8.93
CA ALA A 103 -4.25 7.93 -10.23
C ALA A 103 -5.06 6.62 -10.11
N VAL A 104 -4.75 5.81 -9.08
CA VAL A 104 -5.51 4.60 -8.79
C VAL A 104 -6.95 4.92 -8.36
N ALA A 105 -7.17 5.95 -7.54
CA ALA A 105 -8.51 6.38 -7.16
C ALA A 105 -9.33 6.78 -8.37
N GLN A 106 -8.74 7.52 -9.31
CA GLN A 106 -9.43 7.94 -10.53
C GLN A 106 -9.81 6.75 -11.41
N HIS A 107 -8.87 5.84 -11.65
CA HIS A 107 -9.11 4.67 -12.49
C HIS A 107 -10.12 3.69 -11.84
N GLU A 108 -10.02 3.44 -10.52
CA GLU A 108 -10.99 2.64 -9.79
C GLU A 108 -12.38 3.29 -9.76
N ALA A 109 -12.47 4.63 -9.72
CA ALA A 109 -13.74 5.34 -9.81
C ALA A 109 -14.41 5.11 -11.17
N HIS A 110 -13.65 5.15 -12.27
CA HIS A 110 -14.17 4.86 -13.61
C HIS A 110 -14.63 3.41 -13.74
N GLU A 111 -13.83 2.44 -13.27
CA GLU A 111 -14.25 1.03 -13.21
C GLU A 111 -15.53 0.83 -12.38
N LEU A 112 -15.67 1.57 -11.27
CA LEU A 112 -16.83 1.50 -10.39
C LEU A 112 -18.08 2.10 -11.04
N LYS A 113 -17.96 3.18 -11.83
CA LYS A 113 -19.08 3.73 -12.62
C LYS A 113 -19.63 2.65 -13.56
N GLU A 114 -18.77 1.98 -14.30
CA GLU A 114 -19.16 0.89 -15.21
C GLU A 114 -19.75 -0.30 -14.45
N ALA A 115 -19.15 -0.68 -13.31
CA ALA A 115 -19.65 -1.77 -12.48
C ALA A 115 -21.07 -1.50 -11.98
N ILE A 116 -21.35 -0.28 -11.52
CA ILE A 116 -22.67 0.12 -11.04
C ILE A 116 -23.71 0.08 -12.17
N GLN A 117 -23.36 0.61 -13.34
CA GLN A 117 -24.26 0.61 -14.52
C GLN A 117 -24.61 -0.81 -14.99
N THR A 118 -23.68 -1.76 -14.85
CA THR A 118 -23.88 -3.16 -15.23
C THR A 118 -24.38 -4.06 -14.09
N GLY A 119 -24.59 -3.50 -12.90
CA GLY A 119 -24.97 -4.25 -11.70
C GLY A 119 -23.87 -5.17 -11.14
N ARG A 120 -22.64 -5.06 -11.66
CA ARG A 120 -21.47 -5.81 -11.20
C ARG A 120 -21.00 -5.25 -9.85
N LYS A 121 -20.62 -6.17 -8.96
CA LYS A 121 -19.98 -5.82 -7.68
C LYS A 121 -18.48 -5.71 -7.86
N MET A 122 -17.82 -4.86 -7.08
CA MET A 122 -16.38 -4.62 -7.18
C MET A 122 -15.66 -4.82 -5.84
N THR A 123 -14.36 -5.07 -5.88
CA THR A 123 -13.46 -5.04 -4.73
C THR A 123 -12.20 -4.27 -5.10
N THR A 124 -11.66 -3.49 -4.18
CA THR A 124 -10.37 -2.78 -4.36
C THR A 124 -9.22 -3.78 -4.54
N SER A 125 -8.20 -3.43 -5.33
CA SER A 125 -7.04 -4.31 -5.62
C SER A 125 -5.76 -3.96 -4.85
N CYS A 126 -5.65 -2.75 -4.28
CA CYS A 126 -4.38 -2.16 -3.86
C CYS A 126 -3.66 -2.86 -2.68
N CYS A 127 -4.40 -3.58 -1.82
CA CYS A 127 -3.86 -4.36 -0.70
C CYS A 127 -3.46 -5.77 -1.17
N PRO A 128 -2.15 -6.11 -1.26
CA PRO A 128 -1.72 -7.37 -1.88
C PRO A 128 -2.20 -8.61 -1.14
N ALA A 129 -2.32 -8.51 0.19
CA ALA A 129 -2.85 -9.59 1.01
C ALA A 129 -4.35 -9.82 0.80
N PHE A 130 -5.13 -8.76 0.58
CA PHE A 130 -6.55 -8.87 0.25
C PHE A 130 -6.74 -9.42 -1.16
N PHE A 131 -6.02 -8.89 -2.14
CA PHE A 131 -5.98 -9.40 -3.52
C PHE A 131 -5.65 -10.91 -3.56
N THR A 132 -4.59 -11.31 -2.85
CA THR A 132 -4.17 -12.71 -2.76
C THR A 132 -5.20 -13.57 -2.03
N MET A 133 -5.90 -13.02 -1.02
CA MET A 133 -7.00 -13.71 -0.35
C MET A 133 -8.11 -14.06 -1.33
N ILE A 134 -8.50 -13.13 -2.19
CA ILE A 134 -9.52 -13.38 -3.23
C ILE A 134 -9.03 -14.47 -4.18
N LYS A 135 -7.82 -14.32 -4.75
CA LYS A 135 -7.29 -15.29 -5.72
C LYS A 135 -7.18 -16.72 -5.18
N LYS A 136 -6.73 -16.88 -3.93
CA LYS A 136 -6.49 -18.21 -3.34
C LYS A 136 -7.73 -18.84 -2.69
N HIS A 137 -8.56 -18.03 -2.04
CA HIS A 137 -9.65 -18.55 -1.19
C HIS A 137 -11.05 -18.27 -1.74
N PHE A 138 -11.20 -17.34 -2.69
CA PHE A 138 -12.46 -16.97 -3.32
C PHE A 138 -12.33 -16.79 -4.84
N PRO A 139 -11.84 -17.80 -5.58
CA PRO A 139 -11.52 -17.64 -7.01
C PRO A 139 -12.72 -17.24 -7.88
N LYS A 140 -13.95 -17.54 -7.46
CA LYS A 140 -15.19 -17.09 -8.13
C LYS A 140 -15.36 -15.57 -8.15
N LEU A 141 -14.72 -14.85 -7.23
CA LEU A 141 -14.77 -13.40 -7.11
C LEU A 141 -13.65 -12.69 -7.86
N ILE A 142 -12.76 -13.41 -8.55
CA ILE A 142 -11.68 -12.80 -9.37
C ILE A 142 -12.23 -11.76 -10.37
N PRO A 143 -13.35 -12.00 -11.09
CA PRO A 143 -13.92 -11.00 -12.01
C PRO A 143 -14.45 -9.73 -11.34
N ASN A 144 -14.54 -9.73 -10.00
CA ASN A 144 -14.96 -8.58 -9.21
C ASN A 144 -13.79 -7.76 -8.66
N ILE A 145 -12.55 -8.24 -8.82
CA ILE A 145 -11.37 -7.46 -8.44
C ILE A 145 -11.22 -6.32 -9.44
N SER A 146 -10.96 -5.11 -8.94
CA SER A 146 -10.48 -3.99 -9.74
C SER A 146 -9.29 -4.42 -10.63
N SER A 147 -9.32 -4.08 -11.92
CA SER A 147 -8.19 -4.32 -12.83
C SER A 147 -7.04 -3.32 -12.63
N THR A 148 -7.31 -2.24 -11.91
CA THR A 148 -6.36 -1.18 -11.62
C THR A 148 -5.19 -1.72 -10.80
N VAL A 149 -3.96 -1.34 -11.18
CA VAL A 149 -2.74 -1.69 -10.44
C VAL A 149 -2.68 -1.00 -9.07
N SER A 150 -1.80 -1.47 -8.20
CA SER A 150 -1.61 -0.80 -6.92
C SER A 150 -0.90 0.56 -7.06
N PRO A 151 -1.04 1.48 -6.08
CA PRO A 151 -0.35 2.76 -6.10
C PRO A 151 1.18 2.64 -6.22
N MET A 152 1.77 1.57 -5.68
CA MET A 152 3.21 1.28 -5.82
C MET A 152 3.58 1.07 -7.29
N THR A 153 2.81 0.25 -8.01
CA THR A 153 3.04 -0.04 -9.43
C THR A 153 2.76 1.20 -10.28
N ALA A 154 1.67 1.93 -10.03
CA ALA A 154 1.36 3.18 -10.73
C ALA A 154 2.51 4.20 -10.59
N THR A 155 3.02 4.39 -9.36
CA THR A 155 4.15 5.28 -9.09
C THR A 155 5.43 4.78 -9.76
N ALA A 156 5.71 3.47 -9.74
CA ALA A 156 6.89 2.90 -10.40
C ALA A 156 6.87 3.13 -11.91
N ARG A 157 5.72 2.91 -12.55
CA ARG A 157 5.52 3.19 -13.98
C ARG A 157 5.68 4.68 -14.29
N TYR A 158 5.13 5.56 -13.44
CA TYR A 158 5.30 7.00 -13.56
C TYR A 158 6.77 7.45 -13.47
N VAL A 159 7.51 6.98 -12.47
CA VAL A 159 8.94 7.29 -12.32
C VAL A 159 9.74 6.78 -13.52
N LYS A 160 9.46 5.57 -14.02
CA LYS A 160 10.12 5.00 -15.20
C LYS A 160 9.75 5.71 -16.50
N TYR A 161 8.59 6.36 -16.57
CA TYR A 161 8.20 7.24 -17.68
C TYR A 161 8.99 8.55 -17.68
N LEU A 162 9.14 9.20 -16.51
CA LEU A 162 9.96 10.42 -16.38
C LEU A 162 11.46 10.16 -16.55
N HIS A 163 11.92 9.03 -16.02
CA HIS A 163 13.32 8.65 -15.95
C HIS A 163 13.49 7.25 -16.56
N PRO A 164 13.63 7.15 -17.89
CA PRO A 164 13.88 5.88 -18.54
C PRO A 164 15.11 5.18 -17.92
N HIS A 165 14.98 3.90 -17.60
CA HIS A 165 15.99 3.08 -16.91
C HIS A 165 16.24 3.38 -15.43
N ALA A 166 15.43 4.23 -14.80
CA ALA A 166 15.43 4.39 -13.35
C ALA A 166 15.18 3.07 -12.63
N LEU A 167 15.93 2.87 -11.55
CA LEU A 167 15.70 1.82 -10.59
C LEU A 167 14.82 2.39 -9.48
N THR A 168 13.76 1.67 -9.15
CA THR A 168 12.69 2.14 -8.25
C THR A 168 12.64 1.28 -7.00
N VAL A 169 12.68 1.92 -5.83
CA VAL A 169 12.63 1.25 -4.52
C VAL A 169 11.39 1.71 -3.78
N PHE A 170 10.41 0.83 -3.65
CA PHE A 170 9.27 1.11 -2.79
C PHE A 170 9.66 1.02 -1.32
N ILE A 171 9.18 1.94 -0.49
CA ILE A 171 9.43 1.96 0.96
C ILE A 171 8.08 2.01 1.68
N GLY A 172 7.73 0.98 2.45
CA GLY A 172 6.39 0.90 3.04
C GLY A 172 6.26 0.02 4.28
N PRO A 173 5.08 -0.02 4.91
CA PRO A 173 4.86 -0.79 6.14
C PRO A 173 4.48 -2.27 5.87
N CYS A 174 4.52 -2.71 4.61
CA CYS A 174 3.87 -3.95 4.18
C CYS A 174 4.85 -4.96 3.59
N ILE A 175 4.97 -6.12 4.25
CA ILE A 175 5.74 -7.27 3.77
C ILE A 175 5.13 -7.86 2.48
N ALA A 176 3.80 -7.83 2.35
CA ALA A 176 3.12 -8.41 1.18
C ALA A 176 3.48 -7.69 -0.14
N LYS A 177 3.96 -6.45 -0.09
CA LYS A 177 4.45 -5.71 -1.27
C LYS A 177 5.70 -6.38 -1.88
N LYS A 178 6.52 -7.07 -1.08
CA LYS A 178 7.65 -7.89 -1.57
C LYS A 178 7.17 -9.04 -2.45
N GLN A 179 5.97 -9.57 -2.21
CA GLN A 179 5.37 -10.60 -3.07
C GLN A 179 4.74 -10.00 -4.33
N GLU A 180 4.15 -8.81 -4.24
CA GLU A 180 3.55 -8.14 -5.40
C GLU A 180 4.57 -7.92 -6.52
N ILE A 181 5.77 -7.41 -6.22
CA ILE A 181 6.83 -7.18 -7.22
C ILE A 181 7.34 -8.46 -7.89
N GLN A 182 7.11 -9.64 -7.30
CA GLN A 182 7.45 -10.91 -7.94
C GLN A 182 6.45 -11.28 -9.04
N HIS A 183 5.20 -10.84 -8.89
CA HIS A 183 4.08 -11.13 -9.79
C HIS A 183 3.85 -10.04 -10.84
N VAL A 184 4.06 -8.77 -10.49
CA VAL A 184 3.87 -7.61 -11.38
C VAL A 184 5.24 -7.12 -11.86
N LYS A 185 5.64 -7.54 -13.07
CA LYS A 185 7.02 -7.38 -13.56
C LYS A 185 7.44 -5.94 -13.85
N ASP A 186 6.51 -5.05 -14.12
CA ASP A 186 6.75 -3.65 -14.42
C ASP A 186 6.49 -2.72 -13.22
N SER A 187 6.44 -3.29 -12.01
CA SER A 187 6.33 -2.56 -10.75
C SER A 187 7.70 -2.05 -10.24
N ALA A 188 7.79 -1.80 -8.92
CA ALA A 188 9.01 -1.44 -8.23
C ALA A 188 10.06 -2.56 -8.34
N ASP A 189 11.35 -2.18 -8.42
CA ASP A 189 12.45 -3.13 -8.56
C ASP A 189 12.86 -3.74 -7.20
N TYR A 190 12.72 -2.97 -6.12
CA TYR A 190 12.92 -3.43 -4.74
C TYR A 190 11.84 -2.90 -3.81
N VAL A 191 11.68 -3.57 -2.67
CA VAL A 191 10.79 -3.16 -1.58
C VAL A 191 11.58 -3.16 -0.28
N LEU A 192 11.64 -2.01 0.38
CA LEU A 192 12.11 -1.86 1.75
C LEU A 192 10.93 -1.64 2.68
N THR A 193 11.02 -2.17 3.89
CA THR A 193 10.07 -1.84 4.94
C THR A 193 10.44 -0.53 5.66
N PHE A 194 9.52 0.04 6.44
CA PHE A 194 9.88 1.17 7.31
C PHE A 194 10.88 0.78 8.39
N GLU A 195 10.83 -0.45 8.90
CA GLU A 195 11.85 -0.98 9.82
C GLU A 195 13.23 -1.01 9.15
N GLU A 196 13.31 -1.47 7.91
CA GLU A 196 14.54 -1.48 7.12
C GLU A 196 15.06 -0.05 6.88
N LEU A 197 14.17 0.89 6.53
CA LEU A 197 14.53 2.30 6.37
C LEU A 197 15.02 2.92 7.70
N ALA A 198 14.37 2.63 8.81
CA ALA A 198 14.80 3.11 10.13
C ALA A 198 16.19 2.58 10.50
N ALA A 199 16.49 1.32 10.16
CA ALA A 199 17.83 0.76 10.33
C ALA A 199 18.86 1.49 9.47
N MET A 200 18.52 1.82 8.21
CA MET A 200 19.40 2.60 7.32
C MET A 200 19.64 4.03 7.84
N PHE A 201 18.59 4.75 8.27
CA PHE A 201 18.72 6.07 8.87
C PHE A 201 19.64 6.05 10.09
N LYS A 202 19.43 5.08 10.99
CA LYS A 202 20.27 4.92 12.18
C LYS A 202 21.72 4.61 11.82
N ALA A 203 21.97 3.74 10.83
CA ALA A 203 23.31 3.38 10.41
C ALA A 203 24.09 4.55 9.79
N GLN A 204 23.41 5.46 9.10
CA GLN A 204 24.00 6.64 8.47
C GLN A 204 23.89 7.92 9.30
N ASN A 205 23.34 7.85 10.53
CA ASN A 205 23.04 9.01 11.38
C ASN A 205 22.21 10.09 10.66
N VAL A 206 21.24 9.68 9.85
CA VAL A 206 20.29 10.59 9.18
C VAL A 206 19.09 10.80 10.10
N ASP A 207 18.82 12.06 10.44
CA ASP A 207 17.62 12.45 11.18
C ASP A 207 16.48 12.79 10.21
N PRO A 208 15.37 12.01 10.17
CA PRO A 208 14.24 12.29 9.29
C PRO A 208 13.43 13.53 9.69
N MET A 209 13.70 14.14 10.85
CA MET A 209 13.04 15.37 11.31
C MET A 209 13.86 16.64 11.05
N GLU A 210 14.99 16.54 10.35
CA GLU A 210 15.75 17.72 9.95
C GLU A 210 14.94 18.59 8.98
N MET A 211 14.93 19.90 9.21
CA MET A 211 14.15 20.86 8.42
C MET A 211 14.52 20.83 6.94
N ALA A 212 13.48 20.87 6.11
CA ALA A 212 13.55 20.96 4.65
C ALA A 212 12.34 21.75 4.13
N ASP A 213 12.40 22.14 2.86
CA ASP A 213 11.30 22.81 2.18
C ASP A 213 10.04 21.94 2.18
N ASP A 214 8.89 22.57 2.38
CA ASP A 214 7.62 21.85 2.34
C ASP A 214 7.24 21.55 0.89
N VAL A 215 6.98 20.29 0.61
CA VAL A 215 6.62 19.80 -0.73
C VAL A 215 5.55 18.73 -0.59
N GLN A 216 4.80 18.51 -1.67
CA GLN A 216 3.75 17.52 -1.73
C GLN A 216 3.60 17.05 -3.18
N ASP A 217 3.55 15.74 -3.39
CA ASP A 217 3.30 15.13 -4.70
C ASP A 217 1.85 14.66 -4.83
N GLY A 218 1.30 14.01 -3.80
CA GLY A 218 -0.06 13.45 -3.81
C GLY A 218 -1.08 14.34 -3.11
N SER A 219 -2.36 14.22 -3.45
CA SER A 219 -3.45 14.89 -2.76
C SER A 219 -3.63 14.40 -1.31
N VAL A 220 -4.41 15.13 -0.51
CA VAL A 220 -4.79 14.67 0.84
C VAL A 220 -5.56 13.34 0.82
N TYR A 221 -6.29 13.06 -0.26
CA TYR A 221 -7.02 11.81 -0.44
C TYR A 221 -6.08 10.65 -0.80
N GLY A 222 -5.10 10.88 -1.68
CA GLY A 222 -4.01 9.94 -1.96
C GLY A 222 -3.20 9.62 -0.70
N LYS A 223 -2.93 10.62 0.15
CA LYS A 223 -2.35 10.41 1.49
C LYS A 223 -3.25 9.56 2.39
N GLY A 224 -4.56 9.68 2.23
CA GLY A 224 -5.60 8.96 2.94
C GLY A 224 -5.65 7.45 2.68
N PHE A 225 -5.10 6.95 1.56
CA PHE A 225 -5.05 5.51 1.25
C PHE A 225 -4.42 4.65 2.36
N ALA A 226 -3.57 5.25 3.19
CA ALA A 226 -2.89 4.56 4.28
C ALA A 226 -3.83 3.94 5.32
N GLN A 227 -5.05 4.47 5.48
CA GLN A 227 -6.00 4.00 6.49
C GLN A 227 -7.18 3.27 5.86
N SER A 228 -7.79 2.37 6.63
CA SER A 228 -9.04 1.70 6.22
C SER A 228 -10.14 2.73 5.97
N GLY A 229 -10.85 2.58 4.85
CA GLY A 229 -11.83 3.55 4.38
C GLY A 229 -11.23 4.68 3.54
N GLY A 230 -9.90 4.74 3.41
CA GLY A 230 -9.19 5.79 2.68
C GLY A 230 -9.26 5.60 1.18
N VAL A 231 -9.17 4.36 0.69
CA VAL A 231 -9.27 4.05 -0.75
C VAL A 231 -10.66 4.38 -1.26
N SER A 232 -11.69 3.86 -0.58
CA SER A 232 -13.08 4.21 -0.91
C SER A 232 -13.35 5.69 -0.72
N GLY A 233 -12.77 6.35 0.28
CA GLY A 233 -12.89 7.80 0.44
C GLY A 233 -12.39 8.57 -0.79
N ALA A 234 -11.21 8.21 -1.30
CA ALA A 234 -10.64 8.85 -2.49
C ALA A 234 -11.41 8.51 -3.77
N VAL A 235 -11.85 7.26 -3.94
CA VAL A 235 -12.71 6.87 -5.07
C VAL A 235 -14.01 7.67 -5.05
N MET A 236 -14.64 7.83 -3.89
CA MET A 236 -15.86 8.63 -3.74
C MET A 236 -15.61 10.12 -4.02
N GLU A 237 -14.44 10.65 -3.66
CA GLU A 237 -14.07 12.03 -4.00
C GLU A 237 -13.99 12.22 -5.52
N VAL A 238 -13.35 11.30 -6.26
CA VAL A 238 -13.32 11.40 -7.73
C VAL A 238 -14.73 11.38 -8.32
N LEU A 239 -15.60 10.52 -7.78
CA LEU A 239 -17.00 10.48 -8.23
C LEU A 239 -17.71 11.83 -8.02
N ASP A 240 -17.42 12.51 -6.91
CA ASP A 240 -17.96 13.85 -6.61
C ASP A 240 -17.35 14.94 -7.52
N GLU A 241 -16.02 14.95 -7.68
CA GLU A 241 -15.28 15.85 -8.59
C GLU A 241 -15.82 15.75 -10.04
N GLU A 242 -16.22 14.55 -10.47
CA GLU A 242 -16.76 14.29 -11.81
C GLU A 242 -18.30 14.35 -11.89
N GLY A 243 -18.99 14.75 -10.81
CA GLY A 243 -20.44 14.94 -10.79
C GLY A 243 -21.26 13.66 -11.01
N PHE A 244 -20.80 12.52 -10.50
CA PHE A 244 -21.50 11.24 -10.63
C PHE A 244 -22.64 11.12 -9.59
N GLU A 245 -23.88 11.08 -10.07
CA GLU A 245 -25.06 11.21 -9.20
C GLU A 245 -25.61 9.89 -8.64
N MET A 246 -25.17 8.72 -9.15
CA MET A 246 -25.74 7.45 -8.68
C MET A 246 -25.24 7.09 -7.27
N PRO A 247 -26.12 6.56 -6.39
CA PRO A 247 -25.70 6.20 -5.04
C PRO A 247 -24.69 5.05 -5.06
N VAL A 248 -23.55 5.29 -4.40
CA VAL A 248 -22.49 4.29 -4.23
C VAL A 248 -22.39 3.91 -2.77
N THR A 249 -22.41 2.61 -2.50
CA THR A 249 -22.24 2.04 -1.16
C THR A 249 -20.98 1.20 -1.09
N CYS A 250 -20.21 1.37 -0.01
CA CYS A 250 -18.96 0.67 0.20
C CYS A 250 -18.95 -0.09 1.52
N ARG A 251 -18.58 -1.37 1.46
CA ARG A 251 -18.24 -2.15 2.64
C ARG A 251 -16.76 -2.00 2.96
N LYS A 252 -16.46 -1.23 4.00
CA LYS A 252 -15.10 -1.00 4.49
C LYS A 252 -14.67 -2.15 5.41
N CYS A 253 -13.69 -2.92 4.99
CA CYS A 253 -13.17 -4.06 5.74
C CYS A 253 -11.79 -3.76 6.32
N MET A 254 -11.74 -3.76 7.65
CA MET A 254 -10.53 -3.50 8.41
C MET A 254 -10.03 -4.79 9.07
N GLY A 255 -8.88 -5.26 8.62
CA GLY A 255 -8.31 -6.53 9.03
C GLY A 255 -8.78 -7.72 8.18
N ALA A 256 -7.91 -8.71 8.06
CA ALA A 256 -8.13 -9.89 7.21
C ALA A 256 -9.36 -10.72 7.63
N LYS A 257 -9.76 -10.71 8.90
CA LYS A 257 -10.96 -11.41 9.39
C LYS A 257 -12.24 -10.77 8.83
N GLU A 258 -12.35 -9.45 8.88
CA GLU A 258 -13.49 -8.71 8.31
C GLU A 258 -13.51 -8.82 6.78
N CYS A 259 -12.33 -8.75 6.14
CA CYS A 259 -12.21 -9.01 4.70
C CYS A 259 -12.77 -10.39 4.33
N LYS A 260 -12.35 -11.45 5.02
CA LYS A 260 -12.83 -12.81 4.79
C LYS A 260 -14.34 -12.93 4.99
N LYS A 261 -14.89 -12.30 6.02
CA LYS A 261 -16.34 -12.29 6.29
C LYS A 261 -17.12 -11.61 5.15
N ALA A 262 -16.64 -10.47 4.66
CA ALA A 262 -17.26 -9.77 3.53
C ALA A 262 -17.18 -10.58 2.23
N LEU A 263 -16.02 -11.18 1.94
CA LEU A 263 -15.85 -12.06 0.77
C LEU A 263 -16.74 -13.30 0.84
N ILE A 264 -16.98 -13.89 2.02
CA ILE A 264 -17.95 -14.98 2.20
C ILE A 264 -19.36 -14.51 1.82
N ALA A 265 -19.78 -13.33 2.28
CA ALA A 265 -21.09 -12.77 1.96
C ALA A 265 -21.23 -12.49 0.46
N MET A 266 -20.21 -11.90 -0.15
CA MET A 266 -20.16 -11.61 -1.59
C MET A 266 -20.18 -12.88 -2.44
N ASN A 267 -19.39 -13.89 -2.08
CA ASN A 267 -19.35 -15.20 -2.75
C ASN A 267 -20.68 -15.96 -2.64
N ALA A 268 -21.48 -15.67 -1.61
CA ALA A 268 -22.83 -16.20 -1.45
C ALA A 268 -23.92 -15.36 -2.14
N GLY A 269 -23.56 -14.26 -2.83
CA GLY A 269 -24.50 -13.33 -3.45
C GLY A 269 -25.31 -12.48 -2.46
N LYS A 270 -24.84 -12.37 -1.21
CA LYS A 270 -25.54 -11.70 -0.10
C LYS A 270 -24.95 -10.33 0.28
N MET A 271 -24.09 -9.77 -0.57
CA MET A 271 -23.49 -8.45 -0.33
C MET A 271 -24.37 -7.34 -0.92
N PRO A 272 -24.98 -6.48 -0.09
CA PRO A 272 -25.80 -5.38 -0.59
C PRO A 272 -24.95 -4.27 -1.23
N GLU A 273 -23.75 -4.01 -0.71
CA GLU A 273 -22.92 -2.87 -1.12
C GLU A 273 -22.40 -2.99 -2.56
N ASN A 274 -22.03 -1.89 -3.20
CA ASN A 274 -21.49 -1.89 -4.57
C ASN A 274 -20.03 -2.38 -4.61
N ILE A 275 -19.23 -1.93 -3.63
CA ILE A 275 -17.80 -2.19 -3.55
C ILE A 275 -17.38 -2.68 -2.16
N ILE A 276 -16.38 -3.57 -2.09
CA ILE A 276 -15.61 -3.86 -0.87
C ILE A 276 -14.27 -3.15 -0.93
N GLU A 277 -13.97 -2.32 0.06
CA GLU A 277 -12.59 -1.92 0.36
C GLU A 277 -11.99 -2.92 1.34
N GLY A 278 -10.95 -3.64 0.93
CA GLY A 278 -10.31 -4.66 1.75
C GLY A 278 -8.90 -4.29 2.18
N MET A 279 -8.71 -4.04 3.47
CA MET A 279 -7.40 -3.87 4.09
C MET A 279 -7.12 -5.03 5.06
N ALA A 280 -6.05 -5.79 4.81
CA ALA A 280 -5.74 -6.97 5.63
C ALA A 280 -5.27 -6.64 7.07
N CYS A 281 -4.84 -5.40 7.33
CA CYS A 281 -4.36 -4.93 8.62
C CYS A 281 -5.45 -4.13 9.38
N PRO A 282 -5.64 -4.34 10.70
CA PRO A 282 -6.66 -3.64 11.50
C PRO A 282 -6.53 -2.11 11.62
N GLY A 283 -5.46 -1.49 11.12
CA GLY A 283 -5.31 -0.03 11.01
C GLY A 283 -5.12 0.46 9.57
N GLY A 284 -5.38 -0.39 8.57
CA GLY A 284 -4.88 -0.19 7.22
C GLY A 284 -3.35 -0.32 7.18
N CYS A 285 -2.71 0.34 6.24
CA CYS A 285 -1.25 0.38 6.14
C CYS A 285 -0.58 1.12 7.32
N LEU A 286 -1.31 1.97 8.08
CA LEU A 286 -0.76 2.66 9.26
C LEU A 286 -0.25 1.69 10.34
N ASP A 287 -0.86 0.51 10.43
CA ASP A 287 -0.51 -0.58 11.36
C ASP A 287 -0.07 -1.82 10.57
N GLY A 288 0.67 -1.59 9.48
CA GLY A 288 1.25 -2.67 8.68
C GLY A 288 2.33 -3.43 9.46
N PRO A 289 2.66 -4.67 9.04
CA PRO A 289 3.53 -5.57 9.79
C PRO A 289 5.00 -5.14 9.92
N ALA A 290 5.38 -4.02 9.32
CA ALA A 290 6.71 -3.43 9.45
C ALA A 290 6.64 -1.91 9.64
N ALA A 291 5.61 -1.45 10.37
CA ALA A 291 5.52 -0.10 10.91
C ALA A 291 6.52 0.08 12.07
N VAL A 292 7.02 1.30 12.26
CA VAL A 292 8.08 1.59 13.25
C VAL A 292 7.56 2.33 14.49
N ASP A 293 6.30 2.72 14.50
CA ASP A 293 5.64 3.29 15.67
C ASP A 293 4.22 2.72 15.84
N THR A 294 3.63 2.95 17.02
CA THR A 294 2.30 2.41 17.32
C THR A 294 1.21 3.17 16.55
N LEU A 295 0.15 2.46 16.14
CA LEU A 295 -0.99 3.06 15.44
C LEU A 295 -1.52 4.34 16.12
N GLN A 296 -1.61 4.35 17.45
CA GLN A 296 -2.09 5.51 18.22
C GLN A 296 -1.20 6.75 18.00
N LYS A 297 0.13 6.58 18.02
CA LYS A 297 1.06 7.68 17.79
C LYS A 297 1.08 8.10 16.34
N VAL A 298 1.05 7.15 15.40
CA VAL A 298 1.00 7.43 13.96
C VAL A 298 -0.23 8.29 13.64
N VAL A 299 -1.42 7.90 14.12
CA VAL A 299 -2.66 8.69 13.94
C VAL A 299 -2.54 10.08 14.57
N LYS A 300 -1.97 10.18 15.78
CA LYS A 300 -1.73 11.48 16.45
C LYS A 300 -0.75 12.37 15.70
N ASN A 301 0.26 11.81 15.07
CA ASN A 301 1.23 12.57 14.29
C ASN A 301 0.59 13.03 12.98
N ARG A 302 -0.13 12.14 12.29
CA ARG A 302 -0.86 12.46 11.06
C ARG A 302 -1.90 13.56 11.24
N SER A 303 -2.60 13.61 12.37
CA SER A 303 -3.57 14.67 12.64
C SER A 303 -2.95 16.07 12.75
N LYS A 304 -1.63 16.18 12.89
CA LYS A 304 -0.88 17.44 12.83
C LYS A 304 -0.30 17.75 11.45
N LEU A 305 -0.11 16.72 10.62
CA LEU A 305 0.51 16.81 9.29
C LEU A 305 -0.55 17.07 8.21
N LEU A 306 -1.58 16.23 8.14
CA LEU A 306 -2.57 16.27 7.06
C LEU A 306 -3.32 17.61 6.92
N PRO A 307 -3.66 18.35 7.99
CA PRO A 307 -4.28 19.66 7.84
C PRO A 307 -3.40 20.73 7.17
N LYS A 308 -2.10 20.46 7.00
CA LYS A 308 -1.15 21.36 6.32
C LYS A 308 -0.99 21.02 4.84
N ALA A 309 -1.51 19.87 4.39
CA ALA A 309 -1.50 19.52 2.98
C ALA A 309 -2.24 20.59 2.17
N ASP A 310 -1.76 20.83 0.95
CA ASP A 310 -2.47 21.72 0.03
C ASP A 310 -3.82 21.12 -0.37
N LYS A 311 -4.64 21.93 -1.04
CA LYS A 311 -6.02 21.58 -1.41
C LYS A 311 -6.15 21.10 -2.85
N ARG A 312 -5.08 20.57 -3.46
CA ARG A 312 -5.16 20.02 -4.82
C ARG A 312 -6.19 18.90 -4.86
N THR A 313 -7.00 18.87 -5.90
CA THR A 313 -7.96 17.79 -6.14
C THR A 313 -7.25 16.54 -6.68
N ILE A 314 -7.92 15.40 -6.65
CA ILE A 314 -7.37 14.17 -7.24
C ILE A 314 -7.25 14.37 -8.75
N THR A 315 -8.32 14.83 -9.40
CA THR A 315 -8.39 14.96 -10.86
C THR A 315 -7.36 15.95 -11.41
N GLU A 316 -7.18 17.11 -10.77
CA GLU A 316 -6.13 18.07 -11.18
C GLU A 316 -4.74 17.46 -11.04
N ASN A 317 -4.45 16.78 -9.92
CA ASN A 317 -3.12 16.23 -9.65
C ASN A 317 -2.75 15.12 -10.65
N VAL A 318 -3.71 14.27 -11.01
CA VAL A 318 -3.54 13.20 -12.00
C VAL A 318 -3.28 13.77 -13.40
N LEU A 319 -4.01 14.82 -13.78
CA LEU A 319 -3.83 15.52 -15.06
C LEU A 319 -2.47 16.24 -15.14
N GLU A 320 -2.07 16.95 -14.08
CA GLU A 320 -0.80 17.70 -14.03
C GLU A 320 0.41 16.77 -14.21
N HIS A 321 0.34 15.56 -13.64
CA HIS A 321 1.40 14.57 -13.72
C HIS A 321 1.27 13.64 -14.94
N GLY A 322 0.28 13.85 -15.82
CA GLY A 322 0.18 13.12 -17.10
C GLY A 322 -0.01 11.61 -16.95
N PHE A 323 -0.79 11.19 -15.95
CA PHE A 323 -1.09 9.77 -15.71
C PHE A 323 -1.95 9.12 -16.82
N ASP A 324 -2.54 9.92 -17.71
CA ASP A 324 -3.17 9.45 -18.95
C ASP A 324 -2.22 8.66 -19.85
N LYS A 325 -0.90 8.86 -19.69
CA LYS A 325 0.16 8.16 -20.44
C LYS A 325 0.69 6.94 -19.72
N ILE A 326 0.26 6.71 -18.49
CA ILE A 326 0.73 5.62 -17.64
C ILE A 326 -0.30 4.49 -17.72
N LYS A 327 0.17 3.28 -18.04
CA LYS A 327 -0.68 2.09 -18.01
C LYS A 327 -1.18 1.87 -16.58
N MET A 328 -2.51 1.86 -16.38
CA MET A 328 -3.12 1.66 -15.06
C MET A 328 -3.67 0.25 -14.84
N ASP A 329 -3.79 -0.57 -15.88
CA ASP A 329 -4.25 -1.96 -15.77
C ASP A 329 -3.10 -2.94 -15.43
N ASP A 330 -3.44 -3.99 -14.69
CA ASP A 330 -2.54 -5.11 -14.35
C ASP A 330 -2.37 -6.14 -15.49
N LEU A 331 -3.10 -5.98 -16.61
CA LEU A 331 -3.08 -6.85 -17.80
C LEU A 331 -2.24 -6.26 -18.93
#